data_AF-A0A7X3I7Q2-F1
#
_entry.id   AF-A0A7X3I7Q2-F1
#
_cell.length_a   1.000
_cell.length_b   1.000
_cell.length_c   1.000
_cell.angle_alpha   90.00
_cell.angle_beta   90.00
_cell.angle_gamma   90.00
#
_symmetry.space_group_name_H-M   'P 1'
#
loop_
_entity.id
_entity.type
_entity.pdbx_description
1 polymer ?
#
loop_
_entity_poly.entity_id
_entity_poly.type
_entity_poly.pdbx_seq_one_letter_code
_entity_poly.pdbx_strand_id
1 'polypeptide(L)'
;MPTIVVLLASVIVMTLVLLDEGRANQTRTPLPPPAERLVLDLPGDPRRPVKLRVPVVFPPGSGPFPLAIWNHGSNGSGGTMDENTVSQNMGVYYLLSRGYAVAMPLMRGFGNSGDGIHNTGCRLDDLGRDAAADVLAVIDPLAKQHKIDASRIVVAGSSFGGWNALAIGTFRDARIAAIINFYGGVHSSACRDHQKPLIESSRRFGQSSRVPSLWLYGSNDQIFPKPLWQAMYRAYTEQGGRADIVDFGQFRTDSHKLLGDPSATELFAGPVDRFLAGLGLPGKKINSEYLPSEPPPATHYAAIDDIGAVPFLNARGQEIYKKFLSAPSPKALVIAPKSLMVAEYGGFDPLARAMAACQKNGATCWPYAVNDIVVWAHPTPSPPPTHFARLEDTAAVPYVDAAGKTAYGRFLTAPRPRAFVIGPDGSWSMAVGERDPVAAALATCGDPKRVTCQPYAVDGTIVWPASEAAAH
;
A
#
# COMPACT_ATOMS: atom_id res chain seq x y z
N MET A 1 -31.68 39.14 62.52
CA MET A 1 -30.32 39.21 61.93
C MET A 1 -29.99 37.83 61.36
N PRO A 2 -30.26 37.56 60.08
CA PRO A 2 -30.06 36.24 59.51
C PRO A 2 -28.82 36.17 58.61
N THR A 3 -28.00 35.16 58.92
CA THR A 3 -27.47 34.14 58.01
C THR A 3 -26.73 34.62 56.75
N ILE A 4 -25.39 34.57 56.86
CA ILE A 4 -24.45 34.67 55.74
C ILE A 4 -24.63 33.42 54.85
N VAL A 5 -25.05 33.64 53.60
CA VAL A 5 -25.08 32.64 52.53
C VAL A 5 -23.69 32.57 51.90
N VAL A 6 -23.02 31.43 52.03
CA VAL A 6 -21.77 31.13 51.31
C VAL A 6 -22.13 30.75 49.87
N LEU A 7 -21.84 31.63 48.92
CA LEU A 7 -21.90 31.32 47.49
C LEU A 7 -20.73 30.37 47.12
N LEU A 8 -21.06 29.10 46.89
CA LEU A 8 -20.19 28.17 46.17
C LEU A 8 -20.26 28.50 44.68
N ALA A 9 -19.20 29.12 44.15
CA ALA A 9 -19.03 29.31 42.71
C ALA A 9 -18.68 27.96 42.05
N SER A 10 -19.66 27.32 41.45
CA SER A 10 -19.47 26.16 40.57
C SER A 10 -18.76 26.61 39.29
N VAL A 11 -17.46 26.33 39.18
CA VAL A 11 -16.72 26.44 37.92
C VAL A 11 -17.17 25.29 37.02
N ILE A 12 -18.07 25.58 36.07
CA ILE A 12 -18.39 24.68 34.96
C ILE A 12 -17.17 24.69 34.03
N VAL A 13 -16.31 23.67 34.15
CA VAL A 13 -15.33 23.36 33.11
C VAL A 13 -16.11 22.77 31.94
N MET A 14 -16.47 23.63 30.99
CA MET A 14 -17.05 23.23 29.72
C MET A 14 -15.91 22.61 28.90
N THR A 15 -15.70 21.31 29.05
CA THR A 15 -14.79 20.54 28.19
C THR A 15 -15.35 20.63 26.77
N LEU A 16 -14.75 21.48 25.93
CA LEU A 16 -14.97 21.43 24.50
C LEU A 16 -14.56 20.02 24.04
N VAL A 17 -15.56 19.18 23.81
CA VAL A 17 -15.41 18.01 22.96
C VAL A 17 -15.14 18.56 21.57
N LEU A 18 -13.86 18.68 21.22
CA LEU A 18 -13.45 18.73 19.83
C LEU A 18 -14.04 17.45 19.20
N LEU A 19 -15.09 17.63 18.41
CA LEU A 19 -15.58 16.61 17.51
C LEU A 19 -14.40 16.27 16.61
N ASP A 20 -13.81 15.10 16.87
CA ASP A 20 -12.78 14.50 16.06
C ASP A 20 -13.37 14.21 14.67
N GLU A 21 -13.19 15.16 13.74
CA GLU A 21 -13.43 14.96 12.30
C GLU A 21 -12.35 14.03 11.67
N GLY A 22 -11.60 13.28 12.49
CA GLY A 22 -10.59 12.32 12.09
C GLY A 22 -11.10 10.93 11.67
N ARG A 23 -12.40 10.74 11.39
CA ARG A 23 -12.83 9.55 10.63
C ARG A 23 -12.53 9.77 9.15
N ALA A 24 -11.25 9.60 8.79
CA ALA A 24 -10.89 9.23 7.44
C ALA A 24 -11.75 8.03 7.07
N ASN A 25 -12.76 8.27 6.25
CA ASN A 25 -13.64 7.26 5.72
C ASN A 25 -12.74 6.33 4.90
N GLN A 26 -12.30 5.22 5.49
CA GLN A 26 -11.57 4.17 4.77
C GLN A 26 -12.55 3.65 3.73
N THR A 27 -12.52 4.27 2.56
CA THR A 27 -13.32 3.86 1.41
C THR A 27 -12.87 2.45 1.08
N ARG A 28 -13.72 1.47 1.44
CA ARG A 28 -13.61 0.06 1.10
C ARG A 28 -13.18 -0.03 -0.36
N THR A 29 -11.90 -0.31 -0.62
CA THR A 29 -11.40 -0.26 -1.99
C THR A 29 -11.86 -1.55 -2.68
N PRO A 30 -12.71 -1.47 -3.72
CA PRO A 30 -13.13 -2.67 -4.44
C PRO A 30 -11.89 -3.41 -4.98
N LEU A 31 -11.97 -4.74 -5.05
CA LEU A 31 -10.94 -5.53 -5.73
C LEU A 31 -10.73 -4.96 -7.14
N PRO A 32 -9.49 -4.97 -7.69
CA PRO A 32 -9.27 -4.54 -9.05
C PRO A 32 -10.07 -5.45 -10.00
N PRO A 33 -10.82 -4.88 -10.95
CA PRO A 33 -11.57 -5.65 -11.92
C PRO A 33 -10.67 -6.21 -13.04
N PRO A 34 -11.02 -7.37 -13.65
CA PRO A 34 -12.19 -8.20 -13.36
C PRO A 34 -11.83 -9.47 -12.56
N ALA A 35 -11.94 -9.42 -11.23
CA ALA A 35 -11.92 -10.64 -10.41
C ALA A 35 -13.29 -11.32 -10.40
N GLU A 36 -13.37 -12.58 -10.80
CA GLU A 36 -14.60 -13.38 -10.63
C GLU A 36 -14.79 -13.72 -9.16
N ARG A 37 -16.04 -13.63 -8.68
CA ARG A 37 -16.41 -13.93 -7.30
C ARG A 37 -17.50 -14.98 -7.25
N LEU A 38 -17.35 -15.90 -6.30
CA LEU A 38 -18.34 -16.90 -5.94
C LEU A 38 -18.54 -16.85 -4.42
N VAL A 39 -19.76 -17.06 -3.96
CA VAL A 39 -20.05 -17.17 -2.53
C VAL A 39 -20.80 -18.47 -2.32
N LEU A 40 -20.25 -19.32 -1.46
CA LEU A 40 -20.80 -20.63 -1.16
C LEU A 40 -21.19 -20.70 0.31
N ASP A 41 -22.30 -21.36 0.61
CA ASP A 41 -22.61 -21.79 1.97
C ASP A 41 -22.21 -23.26 2.11
N LEU A 42 -21.08 -23.51 2.78
CA LEU A 42 -20.43 -24.83 2.88
C LEU A 42 -20.52 -25.40 4.30
N PRO A 43 -20.57 -26.74 4.45
CA PRO A 43 -20.54 -27.36 5.78
C PRO A 43 -19.18 -27.13 6.47
N GLY A 44 -19.22 -26.77 7.75
CA GLY A 44 -18.05 -26.75 8.64
C GLY A 44 -17.80 -28.11 9.32
N ASP A 45 -17.13 -28.10 10.47
CA ASP A 45 -16.71 -29.30 11.22
C ASP A 45 -17.91 -30.26 11.45
N PRO A 46 -17.89 -31.49 10.92
CA PRO A 46 -19.01 -32.42 11.05
C PRO A 46 -19.29 -32.86 12.49
N ARG A 47 -18.30 -32.75 13.39
CA ARG A 47 -18.50 -33.04 14.82
C ARG A 47 -19.26 -31.94 15.55
N ARG A 48 -19.31 -30.75 14.98
CA ARG A 48 -20.05 -29.58 15.49
C ARG A 48 -20.76 -28.92 14.30
N PRO A 49 -21.79 -29.53 13.70
CA PRO A 49 -22.34 -29.07 12.43
C PRO A 49 -22.64 -27.56 12.38
N VAL A 50 -22.20 -26.91 11.31
CA VAL A 50 -22.44 -25.48 11.04
C VAL A 50 -22.42 -25.25 9.52
N LYS A 51 -23.08 -24.19 9.05
CA LYS A 51 -22.87 -23.67 7.69
C LYS A 51 -21.97 -22.44 7.76
N LEU A 52 -20.93 -22.43 6.95
CA LEU A 52 -19.99 -21.33 6.81
C LEU A 52 -20.23 -20.64 5.48
N ARG A 53 -20.29 -19.31 5.51
CA ARG A 53 -20.29 -18.51 4.29
C ARG A 53 -18.84 -18.37 3.81
N VAL A 54 -18.58 -18.80 2.58
CA VAL A 54 -17.25 -18.91 1.99
C VAL A 54 -17.20 -18.12 0.67
N PRO A 55 -16.84 -16.83 0.73
CA PRO A 55 -16.42 -16.09 -0.44
C PRO A 55 -15.17 -16.72 -1.06
N VAL A 56 -15.18 -16.81 -2.38
CA VAL A 56 -14.05 -17.27 -3.21
C VAL A 56 -13.83 -16.23 -4.29
N VAL A 57 -12.58 -15.80 -4.44
CA VAL A 57 -12.16 -14.90 -5.52
C VAL A 57 -11.19 -15.65 -6.41
N PHE A 58 -11.41 -15.54 -7.72
CA PHE A 58 -10.55 -16.14 -8.73
C PHE A 58 -9.71 -15.07 -9.44
N PRO A 59 -8.44 -15.36 -9.74
CA PRO A 59 -7.66 -14.56 -10.66
C PRO A 59 -8.16 -14.76 -12.11
N PRO A 60 -7.69 -13.96 -13.09
CA PRO A 60 -8.10 -14.09 -14.47
C PRO A 60 -7.73 -15.45 -15.07
N GLY A 61 -8.59 -15.97 -15.93
CA GLY A 61 -8.38 -17.23 -16.66
C GLY A 61 -9.39 -18.33 -16.33
N SER A 62 -9.18 -19.50 -16.93
CA SER A 62 -10.07 -20.66 -16.82
C SER A 62 -9.77 -21.58 -15.64
N GLY A 63 -8.60 -21.48 -15.02
CA GLY A 63 -8.10 -22.45 -14.05
C GLY A 63 -7.70 -23.80 -14.68
N PRO A 64 -7.56 -24.87 -13.87
CA PRO A 64 -7.74 -24.87 -12.43
C PRO A 64 -6.65 -24.05 -11.73
N PHE A 65 -7.06 -23.28 -10.73
CA PHE A 65 -6.16 -22.42 -9.96
C PHE A 65 -5.73 -23.12 -8.67
N PRO A 66 -4.45 -23.02 -8.27
CA PRO A 66 -4.01 -23.49 -6.97
C PRO A 66 -4.80 -22.80 -5.85
N LEU A 67 -5.23 -23.57 -4.85
CA LEU A 67 -6.06 -23.06 -3.77
C LEU A 67 -5.22 -22.42 -2.67
N ALA A 68 -5.61 -21.21 -2.27
CA ALA A 68 -5.23 -20.63 -1.00
C ALA A 68 -6.48 -20.40 -0.13
N ILE A 69 -6.36 -20.70 1.17
CA ILE A 69 -7.40 -20.37 2.15
C ILE A 69 -6.89 -19.22 3.01
N TRP A 70 -7.68 -18.16 3.08
CA TRP A 70 -7.39 -16.97 3.86
C TRP A 70 -8.31 -16.86 5.08
N ASN A 71 -7.74 -17.00 6.27
CA ASN A 71 -8.42 -16.86 7.54
C ASN A 71 -8.38 -15.39 8.00
N HIS A 72 -9.55 -14.79 8.19
CA HIS A 72 -9.69 -13.40 8.62
C HIS A 72 -9.33 -13.19 10.11
N GLY A 73 -8.99 -11.97 10.50
CA GLY A 73 -8.83 -11.58 11.92
C GLY A 73 -10.16 -11.48 12.66
N SER A 74 -10.15 -11.08 13.93
CA SER A 74 -11.38 -10.81 14.70
C SER A 74 -11.57 -9.30 14.93
N ASN A 75 -12.81 -8.84 14.94
CA ASN A 75 -13.21 -7.47 15.31
C ASN A 75 -13.76 -7.35 16.75
N GLY A 76 -13.56 -8.37 17.61
CA GLY A 76 -13.82 -8.30 19.06
C GLY A 76 -15.29 -8.43 19.49
N SER A 77 -16.21 -8.34 18.56
CA SER A 77 -17.64 -8.69 18.66
C SER A 77 -18.10 -8.87 17.21
N GLY A 78 -19.08 -9.74 16.94
CA GLY A 78 -19.57 -10.06 15.58
C GLY A 78 -20.17 -8.89 14.79
N GLY A 79 -19.51 -7.74 14.75
CA GLY A 79 -19.75 -6.67 13.79
C GLY A 79 -19.63 -7.20 12.38
N THR A 80 -20.25 -6.48 11.44
CA THR A 80 -20.54 -6.87 10.06
C THR A 80 -19.30 -7.23 9.24
N MET A 81 -18.71 -8.39 9.53
CA MET A 81 -17.83 -9.06 8.59
C MET A 81 -18.69 -9.57 7.46
N ASP A 82 -18.42 -9.03 6.29
CA ASP A 82 -19.01 -9.43 5.03
C ASP A 82 -17.88 -9.84 4.07
N GLU A 83 -18.29 -10.30 2.91
CA GLU A 83 -17.41 -10.78 1.85
C GLU A 83 -16.42 -9.71 1.39
N ASN A 84 -16.84 -8.45 1.40
CA ASN A 84 -15.98 -7.33 1.04
C ASN A 84 -14.93 -7.08 2.12
N THR A 85 -15.30 -7.18 3.39
CA THR A 85 -14.41 -6.95 4.52
C THR A 85 -13.28 -7.98 4.55
N VAL A 86 -13.59 -9.27 4.33
CA VAL A 86 -12.57 -10.33 4.40
C VAL A 86 -11.68 -10.39 3.16
N SER A 87 -12.17 -9.93 2.00
CA SER A 87 -11.40 -9.89 0.76
C SER A 87 -10.50 -8.65 0.61
N GLN A 88 -10.73 -7.60 1.39
CA GLN A 88 -10.00 -6.33 1.30
C GLN A 88 -8.80 -6.27 2.25
N ASN A 89 -7.79 -7.09 2.00
CA ASN A 89 -6.50 -7.00 2.68
C ASN A 89 -5.35 -7.44 1.77
N MET A 90 -4.15 -6.94 2.05
CA MET A 90 -2.97 -7.16 1.21
C MET A 90 -2.55 -8.62 1.05
N GLY A 91 -2.93 -9.51 1.97
CA GLY A 91 -2.61 -10.94 1.87
C GLY A 91 -3.45 -11.65 0.81
N VAL A 92 -4.74 -11.33 0.70
CA VAL A 92 -5.61 -11.84 -0.37
C VAL A 92 -5.14 -11.35 -1.73
N TYR A 93 -4.86 -10.05 -1.85
CA TYR A 93 -4.31 -9.43 -3.06
C TYR A 93 -2.97 -10.05 -3.49
N TYR A 94 -2.08 -10.28 -2.52
CA TYR A 94 -0.83 -10.99 -2.75
C TYR A 94 -1.09 -12.38 -3.36
N LEU A 95 -1.96 -13.19 -2.76
CA LEU A 95 -2.25 -14.54 -3.28
C LEU A 95 -2.88 -14.50 -4.69
N LEU A 96 -3.82 -13.60 -4.95
CA LEU A 96 -4.41 -13.41 -6.29
C LEU A 96 -3.35 -13.03 -7.33
N SER A 97 -2.42 -12.15 -6.96
CA SER A 97 -1.32 -11.74 -7.86
C SER A 97 -0.34 -12.88 -8.22
N ARG A 98 -0.33 -13.97 -7.44
CA ARG A 98 0.48 -15.19 -7.67
C ARG A 98 -0.34 -16.32 -8.34
N GLY A 99 -1.60 -16.05 -8.70
CA GLY A 99 -2.46 -16.97 -9.45
C GLY A 99 -3.27 -17.93 -8.58
N TYR A 100 -3.37 -17.71 -7.27
CA TYR A 100 -4.21 -18.54 -6.41
C TYR A 100 -5.69 -18.16 -6.51
N ALA A 101 -6.57 -19.15 -6.55
CA ALA A 101 -7.95 -18.94 -6.10
C ALA A 101 -7.95 -18.82 -4.57
N VAL A 102 -8.56 -17.75 -4.05
CA VAL A 102 -8.54 -17.47 -2.61
C VAL A 102 -9.92 -17.71 -2.03
N ALA A 103 -10.06 -18.74 -1.21
CA ALA A 103 -11.26 -19.01 -0.42
C ALA A 103 -11.11 -18.36 0.97
N MET A 104 -12.16 -17.68 1.44
CA MET A 104 -12.16 -16.94 2.71
C MET A 104 -13.31 -17.38 3.60
N PRO A 105 -13.27 -18.57 4.21
CA PRO A 105 -14.35 -19.01 5.09
C PRO A 105 -14.56 -18.00 6.23
N LEU A 106 -15.77 -17.48 6.32
CA LEU A 106 -16.19 -16.71 7.48
C LEU A 106 -16.32 -17.69 8.65
N MET A 107 -15.50 -17.48 9.67
CA MET A 107 -15.45 -18.38 10.83
C MET A 107 -16.76 -18.31 11.61
N ARG A 108 -17.01 -19.30 12.47
CA ARG A 108 -18.22 -19.33 13.31
C ARG A 108 -18.42 -18.01 14.06
N GLY A 109 -19.65 -17.52 14.09
CA GLY A 109 -20.00 -16.23 14.71
C GLY A 109 -19.67 -15.00 13.84
N PHE A 110 -19.20 -15.18 12.61
CA PHE A 110 -18.94 -14.08 11.67
C PHE A 110 -19.72 -14.26 10.37
N GLY A 111 -20.18 -13.15 9.79
CA GLY A 111 -20.77 -13.09 8.45
C GLY A 111 -21.83 -14.16 8.16
N ASN A 112 -22.78 -14.32 9.08
CA ASN A 112 -23.87 -15.31 9.05
C ASN A 112 -23.44 -16.79 9.11
N SER A 113 -22.20 -17.06 9.55
CA SER A 113 -21.70 -18.42 9.74
C SER A 113 -21.99 -18.92 11.14
N GLY A 114 -23.11 -19.63 11.30
CA GLY A 114 -23.53 -20.22 12.57
C GLY A 114 -23.81 -19.22 13.71
N ASP A 115 -23.95 -19.77 14.92
CA ASP A 115 -24.53 -19.03 16.05
C ASP A 115 -23.50 -18.42 17.02
N GLY A 116 -22.19 -18.62 16.77
CA GLY A 116 -21.13 -18.03 17.60
C GLY A 116 -19.87 -18.87 17.72
N ILE A 117 -18.84 -18.26 18.32
CA ILE A 117 -17.58 -18.92 18.68
C ILE A 117 -17.78 -19.68 19.99
N HIS A 118 -17.31 -20.92 20.04
CA HIS A 118 -17.32 -21.73 21.26
C HIS A 118 -16.37 -21.13 22.32
N ASN A 119 -16.85 -20.99 23.56
CA ASN A 119 -16.05 -20.50 24.67
C ASN A 119 -15.14 -21.61 25.23
N THR A 120 -13.84 -21.51 24.96
CA THR A 120 -12.82 -22.44 25.48
C THR A 120 -12.05 -21.89 26.69
N GLY A 121 -12.48 -20.76 27.25
CA GLY A 121 -11.75 -20.09 28.33
C GLY A 121 -10.33 -19.70 27.93
N CYS A 122 -9.34 -20.11 28.72
CA CYS A 122 -7.91 -19.95 28.42
C CYS A 122 -7.31 -21.12 27.61
N ARG A 123 -8.10 -22.08 27.13
CA ARG A 123 -7.62 -23.10 26.18
C ARG A 123 -7.59 -22.51 24.77
N LEU A 124 -6.59 -21.67 24.51
CA LEU A 124 -6.44 -20.95 23.25
C LEU A 124 -6.02 -21.89 22.10
N ASP A 125 -5.39 -23.02 22.41
CA ASP A 125 -5.14 -24.13 21.50
C ASP A 125 -6.44 -24.75 20.99
N ASP A 126 -7.37 -25.05 21.90
CA ASP A 126 -8.67 -25.63 21.53
C ASP A 126 -9.50 -24.63 20.69
N LEU A 127 -9.44 -23.33 21.02
CA LEU A 127 -10.07 -22.27 20.23
C LEU A 127 -9.58 -22.27 18.78
N GLY A 128 -8.25 -22.33 18.59
CA GLY A 128 -7.64 -22.36 17.27
C GLY A 128 -7.98 -23.64 16.51
N ARG A 129 -7.97 -24.80 17.19
CA ARG A 129 -8.29 -26.10 16.59
C ARG A 129 -9.76 -26.22 16.20
N ASP A 130 -10.65 -25.63 16.98
CA ASP A 130 -12.08 -25.55 16.67
C ASP A 130 -12.33 -24.79 15.36
N ALA A 131 -11.66 -23.65 15.16
CA ALA A 131 -11.74 -22.90 13.91
C ALA A 131 -11.02 -23.62 12.74
N ALA A 132 -9.89 -24.25 13.01
CA ALA A 132 -9.16 -25.03 12.00
C ALA A 132 -9.98 -26.21 11.45
N ALA A 133 -10.74 -26.90 12.31
CA ALA A 133 -11.60 -28.01 11.88
C ALA A 133 -12.69 -27.56 10.90
N ASP A 134 -13.24 -26.36 11.12
CA ASP A 134 -14.19 -25.73 10.19
C ASP A 134 -13.56 -25.42 8.84
N VAL A 135 -12.37 -24.82 8.86
CA VAL A 135 -11.63 -24.49 7.63
C VAL A 135 -11.27 -25.74 6.84
N LEU A 136 -10.86 -26.82 7.50
CA LEU A 136 -10.56 -28.08 6.82
C LEU A 136 -11.80 -28.71 6.19
N ALA A 137 -12.96 -28.60 6.82
CA ALA A 137 -14.21 -29.17 6.30
C ALA A 137 -14.68 -28.53 4.98
N VAL A 138 -14.30 -27.28 4.70
CA VAL A 138 -14.67 -26.62 3.43
C VAL A 138 -13.82 -27.05 2.24
N ILE A 139 -12.68 -27.74 2.46
CA ILE A 139 -11.75 -28.10 1.39
C ILE A 139 -12.38 -29.09 0.42
N ASP A 140 -13.06 -30.14 0.90
CA ASP A 140 -13.63 -31.17 0.03
C ASP A 140 -14.73 -30.61 -0.89
N PRO A 141 -15.67 -29.77 -0.41
CA PRO A 141 -16.60 -29.07 -1.30
C PRO A 141 -15.92 -28.11 -2.29
N LEU A 142 -14.87 -27.40 -1.88
CA LEU A 142 -14.13 -26.49 -2.77
C LEU A 142 -13.39 -27.25 -3.87
N ALA A 143 -12.80 -28.40 -3.55
CA ALA A 143 -12.09 -29.27 -4.50
C ALA A 143 -13.01 -29.84 -5.61
N LYS A 144 -14.33 -29.80 -5.42
CA LYS A 144 -15.31 -30.19 -6.46
C LYS A 144 -15.56 -29.10 -7.50
N GLN A 145 -15.14 -27.87 -7.24
CA GLN A 145 -15.24 -26.78 -8.22
C GLN A 145 -14.18 -27.00 -9.31
N HIS A 146 -14.62 -27.12 -10.57
CA HIS A 146 -13.73 -27.41 -11.71
C HIS A 146 -12.58 -26.39 -11.88
N LYS A 147 -12.72 -25.18 -11.36
CA LYS A 147 -11.71 -24.11 -11.40
C LYS A 147 -10.67 -24.18 -10.28
N ILE A 148 -10.74 -25.14 -9.36
CA ILE A 148 -9.86 -25.19 -8.17
C ILE A 148 -8.99 -26.45 -8.21
N ASP A 149 -7.68 -26.27 -8.07
CA ASP A 149 -6.72 -27.31 -7.73
C ASP A 149 -6.43 -27.26 -6.22
N ALA A 150 -6.96 -28.25 -5.50
CA ALA A 150 -6.79 -28.40 -4.05
C ALA A 150 -5.74 -29.47 -3.68
N SER A 151 -4.85 -29.84 -4.61
CA SER A 151 -3.81 -30.84 -4.37
C SER A 151 -2.71 -30.35 -3.41
N ARG A 152 -2.40 -29.05 -3.47
CA ARG A 152 -1.40 -28.38 -2.62
C ARG A 152 -1.87 -27.01 -2.20
N ILE A 153 -2.33 -26.91 -0.96
CA ILE A 153 -3.05 -25.76 -0.42
C ILE A 153 -2.13 -24.90 0.42
N VAL A 154 -2.19 -23.58 0.20
CA VAL A 154 -1.63 -22.57 1.11
C VAL A 154 -2.73 -22.15 2.08
N VAL A 155 -2.46 -22.21 3.39
CA VAL A 155 -3.34 -21.61 4.39
C VAL A 155 -2.66 -20.41 5.00
N ALA A 156 -3.28 -19.24 4.88
CA ALA A 156 -2.77 -17.99 5.41
C ALA A 156 -3.81 -17.32 6.31
N GLY A 157 -3.36 -16.43 7.18
CA GLY A 157 -4.30 -15.60 7.93
C GLY A 157 -3.61 -14.54 8.77
N SER A 158 -4.42 -13.62 9.28
CA SER A 158 -3.97 -12.48 10.07
C SER A 158 -4.56 -12.49 11.48
N SER A 159 -3.80 -12.14 12.51
CA SER A 159 -4.32 -12.02 13.88
C SER A 159 -4.99 -13.33 14.33
N PHE A 160 -6.27 -13.32 14.73
CA PHE A 160 -7.02 -14.54 15.02
C PHE A 160 -6.98 -15.57 13.87
N GLY A 161 -7.04 -15.13 12.62
CA GLY A 161 -6.93 -16.02 11.47
C GLY A 161 -5.53 -16.63 11.30
N GLY A 162 -4.48 -15.91 11.67
CA GLY A 162 -3.10 -16.42 11.70
C GLY A 162 -2.93 -17.49 12.78
N TRP A 163 -3.54 -17.28 13.95
CA TRP A 163 -3.62 -18.27 15.02
C TRP A 163 -4.28 -19.58 14.58
N ASN A 164 -5.42 -19.45 13.87
CA ASN A 164 -6.17 -20.60 13.38
C ASN A 164 -5.43 -21.31 12.23
N ALA A 165 -4.70 -20.55 11.40
CA ALA A 165 -3.84 -21.13 10.35
C ALA A 165 -2.71 -21.99 10.96
N LEU A 166 -2.10 -21.59 12.07
CA LEU A 166 -1.14 -22.44 12.80
C LEU A 166 -1.79 -23.70 13.35
N ALA A 167 -3.01 -23.59 13.88
CA ALA A 167 -3.74 -24.72 14.44
C ALA A 167 -4.09 -25.79 13.38
N ILE A 168 -4.31 -25.41 12.12
CA ILE A 168 -4.55 -26.35 11.00
C ILE A 168 -3.42 -27.37 10.86
N GLY A 169 -2.17 -26.96 11.08
CA GLY A 169 -1.02 -27.85 11.01
C GLY A 169 -1.10 -29.05 11.98
N THR A 170 -1.89 -28.95 13.05
CA THR A 170 -2.09 -30.03 14.03
C THR A 170 -2.94 -31.19 13.51
N PHE A 171 -3.73 -30.97 12.46
CA PHE A 171 -4.58 -32.00 11.85
C PHE A 171 -3.86 -32.87 10.82
N ARG A 172 -2.67 -32.44 10.36
CA ARG A 172 -1.81 -33.19 9.43
C ARG A 172 -2.50 -33.61 8.13
N ASP A 173 -3.41 -32.78 7.62
CA ASP A 173 -3.96 -32.96 6.27
C ASP A 173 -2.83 -32.80 5.24
N ALA A 174 -2.60 -33.86 4.46
CA ALA A 174 -1.47 -33.95 3.53
C ALA A 174 -1.54 -32.94 2.38
N ARG A 175 -2.73 -32.35 2.12
CA ARG A 175 -2.90 -31.32 1.09
C ARG A 175 -2.35 -29.97 1.53
N ILE A 176 -2.22 -29.71 2.84
CA ILE A 176 -1.75 -28.43 3.35
C ILE A 176 -0.23 -28.36 3.18
N ALA A 177 0.20 -27.61 2.17
CA ALA A 177 1.60 -27.53 1.77
C ALA A 177 2.37 -26.42 2.51
N ALA A 178 1.68 -25.36 2.93
CA ALA A 178 2.30 -24.21 3.58
C ALA A 178 1.32 -23.48 4.50
N ILE A 179 1.85 -22.93 5.60
CA ILE A 179 1.12 -22.02 6.50
C ILE A 179 1.79 -20.63 6.49
N ILE A 180 1.02 -19.56 6.30
CA ILE A 180 1.53 -18.18 6.41
C ILE A 180 0.79 -17.47 7.55
N ASN A 181 1.51 -17.15 8.61
CA ASN A 181 1.00 -16.54 9.82
C ASN A 181 1.38 -15.05 9.89
N PHE A 182 0.44 -14.16 9.56
CA PHE A 182 0.62 -12.72 9.76
C PHE A 182 0.18 -12.32 11.17
N TYR A 183 1.17 -11.99 12.01
CA TYR A 183 1.00 -11.48 13.38
C TYR A 183 -0.09 -12.20 14.19
N GLY A 184 -0.12 -13.53 14.08
CA GLY A 184 -1.18 -14.35 14.62
C GLY A 184 -1.17 -14.47 16.14
N GLY A 185 -2.37 -14.52 16.69
CA GLY A 185 -2.61 -14.69 18.12
C GLY A 185 -4.09 -14.48 18.39
N VAL A 186 -4.51 -14.66 19.64
CA VAL A 186 -5.91 -14.46 20.02
C VAL A 186 -6.00 -13.85 21.41
N HIS A 187 -6.95 -12.92 21.57
CA HIS A 187 -7.42 -12.44 22.86
C HIS A 187 -8.84 -12.96 23.07
N SER A 188 -9.00 -13.88 24.01
CA SER A 188 -10.31 -14.38 24.43
C SER A 188 -10.82 -13.56 25.61
N SER A 189 -12.05 -13.04 25.52
CA SER A 189 -12.69 -12.33 26.64
C SER A 189 -12.86 -13.21 27.89
N ALA A 190 -12.90 -14.53 27.70
CA ALA A 190 -12.94 -15.52 28.78
C ALA A 190 -11.55 -15.81 29.39
N CYS A 191 -10.48 -15.15 28.94
CA CYS A 191 -9.12 -15.36 29.41
C CYS A 191 -8.41 -14.03 29.71
N ARG A 192 -8.39 -13.62 31.00
CA ARG A 192 -7.80 -12.33 31.45
C ARG A 192 -6.28 -12.23 31.24
N ASP A 193 -5.53 -13.30 31.49
CA ASP A 193 -4.09 -13.38 31.20
C ASP A 193 -3.85 -14.31 30.00
N HIS A 194 -3.81 -13.74 28.80
CA HIS A 194 -3.69 -14.48 27.55
C HIS A 194 -2.24 -14.84 27.18
N GLN A 195 -1.23 -14.19 27.77
CA GLN A 195 0.17 -14.34 27.33
C GLN A 195 0.71 -15.75 27.56
N LYS A 196 0.59 -16.26 28.80
CA LYS A 196 1.02 -17.62 29.14
C LYS A 196 0.25 -18.68 28.33
N PRO A 197 -1.09 -18.62 28.25
CA PRO A 197 -1.85 -19.52 27.38
C PRO A 197 -1.45 -19.48 25.90
N LEU A 198 -1.10 -18.33 25.33
CA LEU A 198 -0.64 -18.24 23.93
C LEU A 198 0.69 -18.95 23.74
N ILE A 199 1.65 -18.76 24.63
CA ILE A 199 2.97 -19.42 24.57
C ILE A 199 2.80 -20.94 24.70
N GLU A 200 2.01 -21.40 25.67
CA GLU A 200 1.74 -22.82 25.88
C GLU A 200 0.96 -23.46 24.72
N SER A 201 0.00 -22.74 24.15
CA SER A 201 -0.73 -23.23 22.98
C SER A 201 0.17 -23.29 21.74
N SER A 202 1.08 -22.33 21.57
CA SER A 202 2.09 -22.36 20.49
C SER A 202 3.01 -23.57 20.62
N ARG A 203 3.40 -23.92 21.86
CA ARG A 203 4.14 -25.15 22.16
C ARG A 203 3.41 -26.39 21.66
N ARG A 204 2.12 -26.53 22.00
CA ARG A 204 1.29 -27.68 21.59
C ARG A 204 1.09 -27.77 20.08
N PHE A 205 0.96 -26.63 19.40
CA PHE A 205 0.92 -26.60 17.94
C PHE A 205 2.24 -27.12 17.35
N GLY A 206 3.38 -26.69 17.88
CA GLY A 206 4.71 -27.13 17.45
C GLY A 206 4.97 -28.62 17.67
N GLN A 207 4.47 -29.18 18.78
CA GLN A 207 4.55 -30.63 19.05
C GLN A 207 3.89 -31.46 17.95
N SER A 208 2.77 -30.95 17.40
CA SER A 208 1.89 -31.72 16.52
C SER A 208 2.14 -31.45 15.02
N SER A 209 2.41 -30.20 14.66
CA SER A 209 2.52 -29.74 13.27
C SER A 209 3.90 -30.03 12.66
N ARG A 210 3.91 -30.49 11.41
CA ARG A 210 5.11 -30.62 10.58
C ARG A 210 5.00 -29.86 9.25
N VAL A 211 3.90 -29.13 9.05
CA VAL A 211 3.69 -28.30 7.87
C VAL A 211 4.68 -27.13 7.94
N PRO A 212 5.45 -26.85 6.87
CA PRO A 212 6.28 -25.66 6.80
C PRO A 212 5.45 -24.39 7.02
N SER A 213 5.93 -23.49 7.87
CA SER A 213 5.25 -22.24 8.15
C SER A 213 6.18 -21.03 8.06
N LEU A 214 5.63 -19.87 7.69
CA LEU A 214 6.30 -18.59 7.72
C LEU A 214 5.52 -17.65 8.64
N TRP A 215 6.20 -17.10 9.64
CA TRP A 215 5.63 -16.20 10.62
C TRP A 215 6.11 -14.78 10.31
N LEU A 216 5.21 -13.79 10.32
CA LEU A 216 5.54 -12.40 10.04
C LEU A 216 5.05 -11.53 11.18
N TYR A 217 5.96 -10.87 11.89
CA TYR A 217 5.64 -10.02 13.05
C TYR A 217 6.47 -8.72 13.03
N GLY A 218 5.91 -7.67 13.62
CA GLY A 218 6.58 -6.38 13.77
C GLY A 218 6.95 -6.10 15.22
N SER A 219 7.84 -5.14 15.43
CA SER A 219 8.36 -4.80 16.75
C SER A 219 7.44 -3.90 17.57
N ASN A 220 6.56 -3.14 16.92
CA ASN A 220 5.62 -2.21 17.56
C ASN A 220 4.16 -2.72 17.50
N ASP A 221 3.96 -4.04 17.52
CA ASP A 221 2.62 -4.64 17.54
C ASP A 221 1.97 -4.35 18.90
N GLN A 222 0.83 -3.65 18.86
CA GLN A 222 0.14 -3.21 20.08
C GLN A 222 -0.73 -4.31 20.72
N ILE A 223 -0.98 -5.42 20.00
CA ILE A 223 -1.81 -6.54 20.48
C ILE A 223 -0.92 -7.68 20.96
N PHE A 224 0.09 -8.04 20.18
CA PHE A 224 1.04 -9.10 20.49
C PHE A 224 2.46 -8.53 20.50
N PRO A 225 2.91 -7.90 21.60
CA PRO A 225 4.20 -7.21 21.65
C PRO A 225 5.39 -8.14 21.35
N LYS A 226 6.51 -7.55 20.92
CA LYS A 226 7.74 -8.28 20.54
C LYS A 226 8.17 -9.40 21.49
N PRO A 227 8.24 -9.19 22.81
CA PRO A 227 8.60 -10.26 23.74
C PRO A 227 7.64 -11.46 23.69
N LEU A 228 6.34 -11.21 23.47
CA LEU A 228 5.31 -12.25 23.43
C LEU A 228 5.41 -13.09 22.16
N TRP A 229 5.40 -12.47 20.97
CA TRP A 229 5.46 -13.27 19.73
C TRP A 229 6.79 -14.02 19.59
N GLN A 230 7.89 -13.47 20.11
CA GLN A 230 9.16 -14.19 20.16
C GLN A 230 9.09 -15.41 21.09
N ALA A 231 8.42 -15.30 22.23
CA ALA A 231 8.21 -16.42 23.14
C ALA A 231 7.30 -17.50 22.53
N MET A 232 6.26 -17.10 21.80
CA MET A 232 5.38 -18.01 21.05
C MET A 232 6.16 -18.77 19.96
N TYR A 233 6.96 -18.05 19.15
CA TYR A 233 7.77 -18.65 18.08
C TYR A 233 8.79 -19.64 18.63
N ARG A 234 9.52 -19.29 19.70
CA ARG A 234 10.45 -20.21 20.38
C ARG A 234 9.72 -21.46 20.89
N ALA A 235 8.61 -21.26 21.59
CA ALA A 235 7.84 -22.38 22.12
C ALA A 235 7.34 -23.33 21.02
N TYR A 236 6.95 -22.81 19.86
CA TYR A 236 6.55 -23.61 18.70
C TYR A 236 7.73 -24.39 18.09
N THR A 237 8.85 -23.71 17.84
CA THR A 237 10.01 -24.29 17.13
C THR A 237 10.81 -25.28 17.99
N GLU A 238 10.96 -25.02 19.29
CA GLU A 238 11.63 -25.93 20.24
C GLU A 238 10.95 -27.30 20.36
N GLN A 239 9.69 -27.42 19.93
CA GLN A 239 8.94 -28.68 19.93
C GLN A 239 8.94 -29.40 18.57
N GLY A 240 9.78 -28.94 17.63
CA GLY A 240 9.90 -29.52 16.28
C GLY A 240 8.90 -28.97 15.27
N GLY A 241 8.17 -27.91 15.61
CA GLY A 241 7.38 -27.15 14.65
C GLY A 241 8.29 -26.49 13.61
N ARG A 242 7.93 -26.56 12.32
CA ARG A 242 8.72 -25.97 11.23
C ARG A 242 8.23 -24.55 10.96
N ALA A 243 8.98 -23.56 11.39
CA ALA A 243 8.65 -22.16 11.17
C ALA A 243 9.91 -21.35 10.84
N ASP A 244 9.84 -20.53 9.80
CA ASP A 244 10.73 -19.39 9.60
C ASP A 244 10.05 -18.11 10.12
N ILE A 245 10.84 -17.11 10.48
CA ILE A 245 10.36 -15.82 11.01
C ILE A 245 10.84 -14.65 10.16
N VAL A 246 9.93 -13.72 9.87
CA VAL A 246 10.20 -12.40 9.31
C VAL A 246 9.85 -11.37 10.38
N ASP A 247 10.87 -10.82 11.03
CA ASP A 247 10.73 -9.61 11.84
C ASP A 247 10.86 -8.41 10.90
N PHE A 248 9.73 -7.78 10.55
CA PHE A 248 9.70 -6.64 9.64
C PHE A 248 9.90 -5.29 10.37
N GLY A 249 10.26 -5.32 11.66
CA GLY A 249 10.59 -4.12 12.42
C GLY A 249 9.38 -3.26 12.76
N GLN A 250 9.58 -1.94 12.83
CA GLN A 250 8.49 -1.02 13.11
C GLN A 250 7.68 -0.77 11.84
N PHE A 251 6.35 -0.79 11.99
CA PHE A 251 5.45 -0.41 10.91
C PHE A 251 4.45 0.62 11.40
N ARG A 252 4.48 1.81 10.77
CA ARG A 252 3.63 2.96 11.13
C ARG A 252 3.59 3.14 12.66
N THR A 253 2.42 3.42 13.22
CA THR A 253 2.20 3.51 14.67
C THR A 253 1.89 2.15 15.31
N ASP A 254 1.49 1.15 14.53
CA ASP A 254 1.13 -0.19 14.99
C ASP A 254 1.33 -1.21 13.87
N SER A 255 2.22 -2.17 14.08
CA SER A 255 2.48 -3.23 13.09
C SER A 255 1.34 -4.22 12.93
N HIS A 256 0.37 -4.27 13.86
CA HIS A 256 -0.80 -5.14 13.72
C HIS A 256 -1.71 -4.73 12.55
N LYS A 257 -1.53 -3.52 12.02
CA LYS A 257 -2.29 -2.96 10.89
C LYS A 257 -1.65 -3.22 9.54
N LEU A 258 -0.56 -4.00 9.48
CA LEU A 258 0.27 -4.16 8.28
C LEU A 258 -0.53 -4.51 7.01
N LEU A 259 -1.45 -5.47 7.07
CA LEU A 259 -2.19 -5.90 5.86
C LEU A 259 -3.30 -4.94 5.41
N GLY A 260 -3.57 -3.89 6.18
CA GLY A 260 -4.49 -2.81 5.79
C GLY A 260 -3.82 -1.68 5.02
N ASP A 261 -2.49 -1.67 4.95
CA ASP A 261 -1.71 -0.64 4.28
C ASP A 261 -0.99 -1.24 3.05
N PRO A 262 -1.30 -0.78 1.83
CA PRO A 262 -0.71 -1.32 0.61
C PRO A 262 0.81 -1.14 0.48
N SER A 263 1.36 -0.11 1.13
CA SER A 263 2.82 0.10 1.17
C SER A 263 3.56 -1.02 1.91
N ALA A 264 2.86 -1.81 2.72
CA ALA A 264 3.46 -2.96 3.40
C ALA A 264 3.82 -4.11 2.46
N THR A 265 3.33 -4.14 1.22
CA THR A 265 3.59 -5.23 0.27
C THR A 265 5.08 -5.51 0.12
N GLU A 266 5.91 -4.47 0.08
CA GLU A 266 7.37 -4.58 -0.05
C GLU A 266 8.02 -5.29 1.15
N LEU A 267 7.41 -5.21 2.33
CA LEU A 267 7.94 -5.81 3.56
C LEU A 267 7.76 -7.32 3.62
N PHE A 268 6.67 -7.84 3.06
CA PHE A 268 6.34 -9.26 3.16
C PHE A 268 6.39 -10.03 1.84
N ALA A 269 6.17 -9.38 0.69
CA ALA A 269 6.01 -10.10 -0.57
C ALA A 269 7.26 -10.91 -0.93
N GLY A 270 8.45 -10.31 -0.88
CA GLY A 270 9.71 -11.00 -1.19
C GLY A 270 10.00 -12.20 -0.28
N PRO A 271 9.90 -12.07 1.06
CA PRO A 271 10.01 -13.21 1.96
C PRO A 271 8.98 -14.32 1.70
N VAL A 272 7.71 -13.98 1.46
CA VAL A 272 6.66 -14.98 1.19
C VAL A 272 6.89 -15.64 -0.18
N ASP A 273 7.33 -14.89 -1.20
CA ASP A 273 7.64 -15.42 -2.53
C ASP A 273 8.75 -16.49 -2.42
N ARG A 274 9.82 -16.20 -1.67
CA ARG A 274 10.92 -17.16 -1.42
C ARG A 274 10.45 -18.40 -0.67
N PHE A 275 9.62 -18.21 0.36
CA PHE A 275 9.08 -19.33 1.14
C PHE A 275 8.21 -20.25 0.28
N LEU A 276 7.28 -19.69 -0.52
CA LEU A 276 6.43 -20.46 -1.42
C LEU A 276 7.26 -21.16 -2.51
N ALA A 277 8.19 -20.44 -3.14
CA ALA A 277 9.06 -21.00 -4.18
C ALA A 277 9.95 -22.15 -3.65
N GLY A 278 10.46 -22.03 -2.43
CA GLY A 278 11.23 -23.09 -1.76
C GLY A 278 10.44 -24.37 -1.50
N LEU A 279 9.10 -24.28 -1.48
CA LEU A 279 8.18 -25.40 -1.38
C LEU A 279 7.66 -25.86 -2.76
N GLY A 280 8.10 -25.26 -3.86
CA GLY A 280 7.58 -25.51 -5.20
C GLY A 280 6.12 -25.08 -5.36
N LEU A 281 5.68 -24.06 -4.61
CA LEU A 281 4.36 -23.44 -4.72
C LEU A 281 4.47 -22.14 -5.54
N PRO A 282 3.38 -21.69 -6.19
CA PRO A 282 3.37 -20.39 -6.87
C PRO A 282 3.81 -19.25 -5.95
N GLY A 283 4.93 -18.61 -6.28
CA GLY A 283 5.49 -17.45 -5.59
C GLY A 283 5.96 -16.37 -6.57
N LYS A 284 5.55 -16.45 -7.84
CA LYS A 284 5.89 -15.45 -8.86
C LYS A 284 4.70 -14.54 -9.08
N LYS A 285 4.92 -13.22 -9.05
CA LYS A 285 3.93 -12.22 -9.48
C LYS A 285 3.60 -12.43 -10.97
N ILE A 286 2.37 -12.85 -11.27
CA ILE A 286 1.87 -13.08 -12.64
C ILE A 286 0.66 -12.20 -12.99
N ASN A 287 -0.08 -11.72 -11.98
CA ASN A 287 -1.20 -10.79 -12.15
C ASN A 287 -0.89 -9.50 -11.36
N SER A 288 -0.12 -8.60 -11.95
CA SER A 288 0.37 -7.37 -11.28
C SER A 288 -0.76 -6.39 -10.93
N GLU A 289 -1.90 -6.47 -11.59
CA GLU A 289 -3.08 -5.64 -11.36
C GLU A 289 -3.70 -5.82 -9.97
N TYR A 290 -3.40 -6.93 -9.28
CA TYR A 290 -3.83 -7.16 -7.89
C TYR A 290 -2.89 -6.56 -6.86
N LEU A 291 -1.80 -5.91 -7.26
CA LEU A 291 -0.94 -5.18 -6.35
C LEU A 291 -1.07 -3.68 -6.62
N PRO A 292 -0.74 -2.82 -5.63
CA PRO A 292 -0.64 -1.39 -5.88
C PRO A 292 0.36 -1.11 -6.99
N SER A 293 0.03 -0.12 -7.81
CA SER A 293 0.90 0.37 -8.86
C SER A 293 2.26 0.74 -8.28
N GLU A 294 3.32 0.22 -8.88
CA GLU A 294 4.68 0.60 -8.51
C GLU A 294 4.87 2.08 -8.87
N PRO A 295 5.23 2.95 -7.90
CA PRO A 295 5.50 4.34 -8.21
C PRO A 295 6.70 4.42 -9.16
N PRO A 296 6.70 5.37 -10.11
CA PRO A 296 7.92 5.68 -10.85
C PRO A 296 9.04 6.05 -9.87
N PRO A 297 10.32 5.82 -10.23
CA PRO A 297 11.43 6.13 -9.36
C PRO A 297 11.45 7.61 -8.99
N ALA A 298 11.96 7.91 -7.79
CA ALA A 298 12.20 9.27 -7.38
C ALA A 298 13.10 9.97 -8.40
N THR A 299 12.76 11.23 -8.67
CA THR A 299 13.50 12.11 -9.56
C THR A 299 14.17 13.19 -8.71
N HIS A 300 15.28 13.73 -9.19
CA HIS A 300 15.91 14.91 -8.59
C HIS A 300 15.35 16.22 -9.15
N TYR A 301 14.10 16.21 -9.63
CA TYR A 301 13.48 17.37 -10.27
C TYR A 301 13.25 18.51 -9.28
N ALA A 302 12.75 18.22 -8.07
CA ALA A 302 12.51 19.21 -7.03
C ALA A 302 12.43 18.56 -5.64
N ALA A 303 12.66 19.36 -4.60
CA ALA A 303 12.28 18.98 -3.24
C ALA A 303 10.76 18.88 -3.13
N ILE A 304 10.25 17.97 -2.29
CA ILE A 304 8.80 17.74 -2.16
C ILE A 304 8.05 18.99 -1.64
N ASP A 305 8.70 19.82 -0.84
CA ASP A 305 8.14 21.06 -0.29
C ASP A 305 8.32 22.29 -1.20
N ASP A 306 9.01 22.16 -2.34
CA ASP A 306 9.10 23.23 -3.34
C ASP A 306 7.81 23.31 -4.17
N ILE A 307 6.84 24.04 -3.62
CA ILE A 307 5.56 24.34 -4.28
C ILE A 307 5.81 25.07 -5.62
N GLY A 308 6.81 25.94 -5.70
CA GLY A 308 7.11 26.72 -6.90
C GLY A 308 7.62 25.88 -8.07
N ALA A 309 8.07 24.65 -7.80
CA ALA A 309 8.52 23.72 -8.82
C ALA A 309 7.41 22.91 -9.50
N VAL A 310 6.21 22.87 -8.92
CA VAL A 310 5.11 22.05 -9.44
C VAL A 310 4.70 22.53 -10.85
N PRO A 311 4.76 21.67 -11.88
CA PRO A 311 4.33 22.03 -13.23
C PRO A 311 2.83 22.35 -13.32
N PHE A 312 2.49 23.26 -14.23
CA PHE A 312 1.13 23.71 -14.52
C PHE A 312 0.40 24.32 -13.31
N LEU A 313 1.12 24.77 -12.28
CA LEU A 313 0.53 25.23 -11.03
C LEU A 313 -0.28 26.52 -11.23
N ASN A 314 -1.45 26.57 -10.62
CA ASN A 314 -2.25 27.78 -10.42
C ASN A 314 -2.67 27.89 -8.94
N ALA A 315 -3.38 28.96 -8.56
CA ALA A 315 -3.81 29.17 -7.19
C ALA A 315 -4.61 28.00 -6.59
N ARG A 316 -5.47 27.35 -7.39
CA ARG A 316 -6.24 26.17 -6.95
C ARG A 316 -5.33 24.95 -6.74
N GLY A 317 -4.41 24.71 -7.67
CA GLY A 317 -3.42 23.64 -7.56
C GLY A 317 -2.50 23.82 -6.35
N GLN A 318 -2.15 25.06 -6.01
CA GLN A 318 -1.35 25.35 -4.82
C GLN A 318 -2.06 24.90 -3.54
N GLU A 319 -3.36 25.12 -3.42
CA GLU A 319 -4.14 24.66 -2.26
C GLU A 319 -4.29 23.12 -2.23
N ILE A 320 -4.42 22.47 -3.39
CA ILE A 320 -4.43 21.00 -3.48
C ILE A 320 -3.07 20.44 -3.05
N TYR A 321 -1.97 21.03 -3.52
CA TYR A 321 -0.62 20.58 -3.21
C TYR A 321 -0.28 20.75 -1.73
N LYS A 322 -0.64 21.88 -1.10
CA LYS A 322 -0.50 22.08 0.35
C LYS A 322 -1.24 21.01 1.16
N LYS A 323 -2.48 20.69 0.77
CA LYS A 323 -3.23 19.60 1.40
C LYS A 323 -2.55 18.25 1.21
N PHE A 324 -1.96 18.02 0.04
CA PHE A 324 -1.21 16.80 -0.24
C PHE A 324 0.03 16.64 0.65
N LEU A 325 0.79 17.72 0.87
CA LEU A 325 1.97 17.69 1.75
C LEU A 325 1.59 17.27 3.18
N SER A 326 0.49 17.77 3.70
CA SER A 326 0.02 17.46 5.06
C SER A 326 -0.73 16.12 5.20
N ALA A 327 -1.10 15.48 4.09
CA ALA A 327 -1.87 14.25 4.13
C ALA A 327 -1.01 13.03 4.53
N PRO A 328 -1.59 12.05 5.24
CA PRO A 328 -0.88 10.82 5.56
C PRO A 328 -0.68 9.95 4.30
N SER A 329 0.42 9.20 4.29
CA SER A 329 0.67 8.15 3.30
C SER A 329 -0.20 6.91 3.56
N PRO A 330 -0.54 6.11 2.53
CA PRO A 330 -0.14 6.29 1.14
C PRO A 330 -0.92 7.42 0.44
N LYS A 331 -0.25 8.19 -0.42
CA LYS A 331 -0.86 9.31 -1.17
C LYS A 331 -0.23 9.45 -2.55
N ALA A 332 -0.96 9.98 -3.52
CA ALA A 332 -0.42 10.26 -4.84
C ALA A 332 -1.03 11.55 -5.41
N LEU A 333 -0.22 12.28 -6.17
CA LEU A 333 -0.61 13.50 -6.86
C LEU A 333 -0.22 13.41 -8.32
N VAL A 334 -1.22 13.60 -9.17
CA VAL A 334 -1.14 13.52 -10.62
C VAL A 334 -1.46 14.88 -11.19
N ILE A 335 -0.70 15.29 -12.20
CA ILE A 335 -0.87 16.57 -12.88
C ILE A 335 -1.06 16.37 -14.37
N ALA A 336 -1.67 17.35 -15.01
CA ALA A 336 -1.82 17.44 -16.46
C ALA A 336 -1.77 18.92 -16.90
N PRO A 337 -1.67 19.19 -18.21
CA PRO A 337 -1.70 20.55 -18.75
C PRO A 337 -3.03 21.24 -18.40
N LYS A 338 -3.11 22.56 -18.62
CA LYS A 338 -4.28 23.39 -18.22
C LYS A 338 -4.57 23.34 -16.71
N SER A 339 -3.54 23.11 -15.91
CA SER A 339 -3.60 23.12 -14.44
C SER A 339 -4.54 22.09 -13.83
N LEU A 340 -4.78 20.96 -14.50
CA LEU A 340 -5.48 19.83 -13.90
C LEU A 340 -4.55 19.16 -12.89
N MET A 341 -5.03 19.04 -11.66
CA MET A 341 -4.32 18.39 -10.56
C MET A 341 -5.31 17.53 -9.77
N VAL A 342 -4.94 16.27 -9.55
CA VAL A 342 -5.73 15.31 -8.78
C VAL A 342 -4.83 14.73 -7.70
N ALA A 343 -5.29 14.79 -6.46
CA ALA A 343 -4.62 14.19 -5.32
C ALA A 343 -5.54 13.13 -4.69
N GLU A 344 -4.98 11.97 -4.38
CA GLU A 344 -5.67 10.88 -3.72
C GLU A 344 -4.90 10.41 -2.50
N TYR A 345 -5.63 10.05 -1.45
CA TYR A 345 -5.08 9.70 -0.14
C TYR A 345 -5.67 8.38 0.35
N GLY A 346 -4.85 7.57 1.01
CA GLY A 346 -5.22 6.28 1.55
C GLY A 346 -5.80 5.31 0.52
N GLY A 347 -6.41 4.24 1.04
CA GLY A 347 -6.96 3.15 0.22
C GLY A 347 -5.89 2.31 -0.46
N PHE A 348 -6.32 1.39 -1.32
CA PHE A 348 -5.46 0.36 -1.91
C PHE A 348 -4.37 0.89 -2.87
N ASP A 349 -4.74 1.80 -3.77
CA ASP A 349 -3.82 2.32 -4.77
C ASP A 349 -4.16 3.78 -5.10
N PRO A 350 -3.68 4.74 -4.29
CA PRO A 350 -3.95 6.15 -4.54
C PRO A 350 -3.37 6.62 -5.88
N LEU A 351 -2.28 6.01 -6.38
CA LEU A 351 -1.69 6.36 -7.68
C LEU A 351 -2.62 5.99 -8.83
N ALA A 352 -3.09 4.73 -8.90
CA ALA A 352 -4.03 4.31 -9.93
C ALA A 352 -5.35 5.09 -9.85
N ARG A 353 -5.85 5.37 -8.64
CA ARG A 353 -7.07 6.17 -8.46
C ARG A 353 -6.88 7.61 -8.95
N ALA A 354 -5.76 8.26 -8.62
CA ALA A 354 -5.46 9.61 -9.07
C ALA A 354 -5.30 9.67 -10.60
N MET A 355 -4.61 8.68 -11.19
CA MET A 355 -4.47 8.55 -12.63
C MET A 355 -5.83 8.36 -13.32
N ALA A 356 -6.67 7.45 -12.85
CA ALA A 356 -7.99 7.19 -13.41
C ALA A 356 -8.93 8.41 -13.26
N ALA A 357 -8.92 9.08 -12.11
CA ALA A 357 -9.69 10.30 -11.88
C ALA A 357 -9.22 11.45 -12.77
N CYS A 358 -7.91 11.58 -13.01
CA CYS A 358 -7.36 12.55 -13.95
C CYS A 358 -7.76 12.24 -15.39
N GLN A 359 -7.60 10.99 -15.85
CA GLN A 359 -7.93 10.54 -17.21
C GLN A 359 -9.41 10.69 -17.57
N LYS A 360 -10.33 10.61 -16.60
CA LYS A 360 -11.76 10.91 -16.81
C LYS A 360 -12.03 12.33 -17.33
N ASN A 361 -11.08 13.26 -17.16
CA ASN A 361 -11.16 14.62 -17.70
C ASN A 361 -10.62 14.72 -19.15
N GLY A 362 -10.28 13.60 -19.80
CA GLY A 362 -9.77 13.57 -21.18
C GLY A 362 -8.34 14.09 -21.35
N ALA A 363 -7.61 14.28 -20.25
CA ALA A 363 -6.23 14.76 -20.26
C ALA A 363 -5.22 13.60 -20.28
N THR A 364 -4.08 13.80 -20.93
CA THR A 364 -2.90 12.96 -20.67
C THR A 364 -2.30 13.40 -19.35
N CYS A 365 -2.28 12.49 -18.39
CA CYS A 365 -1.91 12.76 -17.01
C CYS A 365 -0.59 12.08 -16.65
N TRP A 366 0.17 12.67 -15.74
CA TRP A 366 1.41 12.09 -15.23
C TRP A 366 1.51 12.23 -13.72
N PRO A 367 2.09 11.24 -13.04
CA PRO A 367 2.38 11.37 -11.62
C PRO A 367 3.43 12.47 -11.41
N TYR A 368 3.18 13.33 -10.43
CA TYR A 368 4.14 14.33 -9.98
C TYR A 368 4.81 13.92 -8.67
N ALA A 369 4.00 13.46 -7.71
CA ALA A 369 4.49 13.01 -6.42
C ALA A 369 3.74 11.75 -5.97
N VAL A 370 4.46 10.82 -5.35
CA VAL A 370 3.88 9.66 -4.67
C VAL A 370 4.47 9.61 -3.28
N ASN A 371 3.62 9.57 -2.26
CA ASN A 371 4.00 9.75 -0.86
C ASN A 371 4.80 11.06 -0.70
N ASP A 372 6.05 10.96 -0.24
CA ASP A 372 6.90 12.09 0.06
C ASP A 372 8.06 12.22 -0.97
N ILE A 373 7.93 11.60 -2.14
CA ILE A 373 8.90 11.66 -3.24
C ILE A 373 8.32 12.33 -4.49
N VAL A 374 9.13 13.16 -5.15
CA VAL A 374 8.82 13.74 -6.47
C VAL A 374 9.26 12.75 -7.55
N VAL A 375 8.35 12.39 -8.44
CA VAL A 375 8.55 11.39 -9.50
C VAL A 375 8.44 11.99 -10.92
N TRP A 376 8.28 13.31 -11.02
CA TRP A 376 8.18 14.03 -12.28
C TRP A 376 9.55 14.22 -12.95
N ALA A 377 9.63 13.92 -14.24
CA ALA A 377 10.80 14.25 -15.08
C ALA A 377 10.34 14.80 -16.43
N HIS A 378 11.13 15.67 -17.07
CA HIS A 378 10.91 16.05 -18.47
C HIS A 378 11.18 14.87 -19.41
N PRO A 379 10.45 14.74 -20.55
CA PRO A 379 10.71 13.66 -21.50
C PRO A 379 12.10 13.79 -22.12
N THR A 380 12.48 14.99 -22.55
CA THR A 380 13.86 15.33 -22.88
C THR A 380 14.63 15.63 -21.58
N PRO A 381 15.70 14.87 -21.27
CA PRO A 381 16.50 15.11 -20.07
C PRO A 381 17.11 16.51 -20.07
N SER A 382 16.95 17.23 -18.96
CA SER A 382 17.67 18.49 -18.76
C SER A 382 19.14 18.19 -18.48
N PRO A 383 20.09 18.97 -19.04
CA PRO A 383 21.48 18.93 -18.59
C PRO A 383 21.56 19.26 -17.08
N PRO A 384 22.63 18.83 -16.39
CA PRO A 384 22.79 19.07 -14.97
C PRO A 384 22.87 20.58 -14.67
N PRO A 385 22.40 21.02 -13.49
CA PRO A 385 22.58 22.39 -13.04
C PRO A 385 24.05 22.84 -13.11
N THR A 386 24.27 24.06 -13.56
CA THR A 386 25.60 24.70 -13.54
C THR A 386 25.57 25.96 -12.69
N HIS A 387 26.75 26.42 -12.27
CA HIS A 387 26.92 27.67 -11.53
C HIS A 387 27.34 28.83 -12.45
N PHE A 388 26.97 28.75 -13.74
CA PHE A 388 27.38 29.74 -14.73
C PHE A 388 26.91 31.15 -14.38
N ALA A 389 25.65 31.30 -13.94
CA ALA A 389 25.09 32.56 -13.51
C ALA A 389 23.95 32.35 -12.50
N ARG A 390 23.51 33.43 -11.83
CA ARG A 390 22.21 33.42 -11.14
C ARG A 390 21.09 33.41 -12.16
N LEU A 391 19.98 32.73 -11.87
CA LEU A 391 18.84 32.61 -12.79
C LEU A 391 18.33 33.98 -13.22
N GLU A 392 18.19 34.92 -12.28
CA GLU A 392 17.69 36.27 -12.49
C GLU A 392 18.64 37.22 -13.24
N ASP A 393 19.89 36.81 -13.51
CA ASP A 393 20.86 37.63 -14.19
C ASP A 393 20.64 37.63 -15.71
N THR A 394 19.74 38.52 -16.16
CA THR A 394 19.44 38.73 -17.59
C THR A 394 20.64 39.24 -18.40
N ALA A 395 21.65 39.84 -17.75
CA ALA A 395 22.82 40.35 -18.45
C ALA A 395 23.82 39.23 -18.77
N ALA A 396 23.81 38.15 -17.98
CA ALA A 396 24.67 36.99 -18.15
C ALA A 396 24.27 36.05 -19.29
N VAL A 397 23.07 36.20 -19.88
CA VAL A 397 22.61 35.33 -20.98
C VAL A 397 23.50 35.56 -22.23
N PRO A 398 24.27 34.55 -22.67
CA PRO A 398 25.20 34.70 -23.80
C PRO A 398 24.47 34.88 -25.13
N TYR A 399 25.17 35.48 -26.10
CA TYR A 399 24.81 35.61 -27.53
C TYR A 399 23.52 36.38 -27.87
N VAL A 400 22.57 36.51 -26.95
CA VAL A 400 21.26 37.08 -27.22
C VAL A 400 21.28 38.61 -27.30
N ASP A 401 20.47 39.12 -28.20
CA ASP A 401 20.21 40.55 -28.37
C ASP A 401 19.26 41.12 -27.30
N ALA A 402 18.91 42.40 -27.43
CA ALA A 402 17.98 43.07 -26.51
C ALA A 402 16.58 42.42 -26.49
N ALA A 403 16.13 41.88 -27.63
CA ALA A 403 14.87 41.17 -27.72
C ALA A 403 14.92 39.83 -26.95
N GLY A 404 16.02 39.09 -27.08
CA GLY A 404 16.27 37.85 -26.34
C GLY A 404 16.39 38.06 -24.84
N LYS A 405 17.07 39.13 -24.39
CA LYS A 405 17.09 39.50 -22.96
C LYS A 405 15.69 39.84 -22.43
N THR A 406 14.89 40.54 -23.22
CA THR A 406 13.48 40.81 -22.90
C THR A 406 12.65 39.52 -22.84
N ALA A 407 12.87 38.58 -23.76
CA ALA A 407 12.22 37.28 -23.75
C ALA A 407 12.63 36.45 -22.54
N TYR A 408 13.90 36.47 -22.15
CA TYR A 408 14.38 35.85 -20.93
C TYR A 408 13.74 36.48 -19.67
N GLY A 409 13.50 37.79 -19.66
CA GLY A 409 12.69 38.42 -18.61
C GLY A 409 11.28 37.83 -18.48
N ARG A 410 10.63 37.47 -19.60
CA ARG A 410 9.34 36.75 -19.59
C ARG A 410 9.50 35.29 -19.17
N PHE A 411 10.59 34.64 -19.55
CA PHE A 411 10.93 33.29 -19.08
C PHE A 411 10.94 33.25 -17.55
N LEU A 412 11.56 34.21 -16.87
CA LEU A 412 11.69 34.23 -15.42
C LEU A 412 10.36 34.24 -14.66
N THR A 413 9.30 34.80 -15.24
CA THR A 413 7.97 34.89 -14.63
C THR A 413 6.95 33.89 -15.19
N ALA A 414 7.31 33.16 -16.24
CA ALA A 414 6.46 32.18 -16.89
C ALA A 414 6.17 30.95 -15.99
N PRO A 415 5.00 30.33 -16.05
CA PRO A 415 4.73 29.09 -15.32
C PRO A 415 5.63 27.94 -15.82
N ARG A 416 5.94 26.99 -14.94
CA ARG A 416 6.59 25.73 -15.33
C ARG A 416 5.56 24.79 -15.98
N PRO A 417 5.96 23.88 -16.88
CA PRO A 417 7.31 23.71 -17.42
C PRO A 417 7.75 24.85 -18.35
N ARG A 418 9.03 25.19 -18.36
CA ARG A 418 9.60 26.18 -19.28
C ARG A 418 11.05 25.89 -19.63
N ALA A 419 11.48 26.28 -20.81
CA ALA A 419 12.89 26.19 -21.23
C ALA A 419 13.27 27.41 -22.08
N PHE A 420 14.49 27.87 -21.92
CA PHE A 420 15.10 28.92 -22.72
C PHE A 420 16.39 28.37 -23.34
N VAL A 421 16.45 28.39 -24.67
CA VAL A 421 17.58 27.86 -25.45
C VAL A 421 18.21 28.99 -26.26
N ILE A 422 19.52 28.91 -26.44
CA ILE A 422 20.32 29.91 -27.17
C ILE A 422 21.30 29.22 -28.10
N GLY A 423 21.68 29.91 -29.18
CA GLY A 423 22.72 29.50 -30.12
C GLY A 423 23.82 30.57 -30.24
N PRO A 424 25.04 30.17 -30.62
CA PRO A 424 26.18 31.08 -30.74
C PRO A 424 26.02 32.16 -31.84
N ASP A 425 25.09 31.98 -32.77
CA ASP A 425 24.76 32.96 -33.82
C ASP A 425 23.76 34.04 -33.35
N GLY A 426 23.38 34.01 -32.06
CA GLY A 426 22.39 34.91 -31.46
C GLY A 426 20.95 34.42 -31.59
N SER A 427 20.70 33.26 -32.21
CA SER A 427 19.40 32.61 -32.21
C SER A 427 18.98 32.24 -30.78
N TRP A 428 17.69 32.40 -30.48
CA TRP A 428 17.12 31.98 -29.21
C TRP A 428 15.67 31.54 -29.39
N SER A 429 15.20 30.68 -28.50
CA SER A 429 13.79 30.32 -28.41
C SER A 429 13.40 30.01 -26.96
N MET A 430 12.11 30.09 -26.68
CA MET A 430 11.53 29.74 -25.38
C MET A 430 10.24 28.96 -25.59
N ALA A 431 10.06 27.92 -24.80
CA ALA A 431 8.79 27.20 -24.68
C ALA A 431 8.28 27.24 -23.24
N VAL A 432 6.97 27.31 -23.06
CA VAL A 432 6.29 27.48 -21.77
C VAL A 432 4.98 26.69 -21.76
N GLY A 433 4.71 25.98 -20.67
CA GLY A 433 3.44 25.30 -20.42
C GLY A 433 3.23 24.01 -21.20
N GLU A 434 4.28 23.48 -21.84
CA GLU A 434 4.28 22.22 -22.57
C GLU A 434 4.86 21.07 -21.73
N ARG A 435 4.55 19.81 -22.08
CA ARG A 435 5.09 18.65 -21.36
C ARG A 435 6.61 18.52 -21.52
N ASP A 436 7.12 18.89 -22.69
CA ASP A 436 8.54 18.88 -23.03
C ASP A 436 8.98 20.26 -23.56
N PRO A 437 9.20 21.24 -22.68
CA PRO A 437 9.58 22.58 -23.11
C PRO A 437 10.98 22.59 -23.74
N VAL A 438 11.87 21.66 -23.37
CA VAL A 438 13.23 21.61 -23.90
C VAL A 438 13.20 21.25 -25.38
N ALA A 439 12.52 20.16 -25.75
CA ALA A 439 12.37 19.78 -27.15
C ALA A 439 11.66 20.86 -27.98
N ALA A 440 10.58 21.45 -27.44
CA ALA A 440 9.81 22.49 -28.12
C ALA A 440 10.64 23.75 -28.41
N ALA A 441 11.43 24.20 -27.43
CA ALA A 441 12.31 25.36 -27.59
C ALA A 441 13.44 25.05 -28.59
N LEU A 442 14.08 23.89 -28.49
CA LEU A 442 15.13 23.47 -29.44
C LEU A 442 14.61 23.38 -30.88
N ALA A 443 13.41 22.84 -31.10
CA ALA A 443 12.82 22.66 -32.42
C ALA A 443 12.57 23.98 -33.17
N THR A 444 12.51 25.11 -32.46
CA THR A 444 12.22 26.44 -33.01
C THR A 444 13.40 27.39 -32.90
N CYS A 445 14.56 26.91 -32.44
CA CYS A 445 15.75 27.73 -32.26
C CYS A 445 16.64 27.69 -33.51
N GLY A 446 16.60 28.78 -34.28
CA GLY A 446 17.43 28.96 -35.47
C GLY A 446 17.20 27.91 -36.58
N ASP A 447 18.06 27.92 -37.60
CA ASP A 447 18.10 26.86 -38.61
C ASP A 447 19.03 25.74 -38.11
N PRO A 448 18.52 24.52 -37.83
CA PRO A 448 19.34 23.43 -37.29
C PRO A 448 20.46 22.97 -38.24
N LYS A 449 20.44 23.38 -39.52
CA LYS A 449 21.55 23.15 -40.46
C LYS A 449 22.68 24.17 -40.33
N ARG A 450 22.46 25.26 -39.59
CA ARG A 450 23.39 26.40 -39.47
C ARG A 450 23.86 26.65 -38.04
N VAL A 451 23.01 26.37 -37.05
CA VAL A 451 23.32 26.58 -35.64
C VAL A 451 22.88 25.38 -34.80
N THR A 452 23.67 25.05 -33.79
CA THR A 452 23.28 24.11 -32.74
C THR A 452 22.90 24.90 -31.49
N CYS A 453 21.60 25.07 -31.26
CA CYS A 453 21.14 25.66 -30.02
C CYS A 453 21.27 24.68 -28.85
N GLN A 454 21.50 25.21 -27.66
CA GLN A 454 21.57 24.45 -26.42
C GLN A 454 20.69 25.10 -25.34
N PRO A 455 20.20 24.32 -24.35
CA PRO A 455 19.51 24.86 -23.20
C PRO A 455 20.42 25.79 -22.39
N TYR A 456 19.97 27.02 -22.15
CA TYR A 456 20.59 27.94 -21.19
C TYR A 456 19.99 27.78 -19.81
N ALA A 457 18.65 27.76 -19.75
CA ALA A 457 17.89 27.58 -18.52
C ALA A 457 16.70 26.66 -18.74
N VAL A 458 16.46 25.76 -17.79
CA VAL A 458 15.28 24.89 -17.76
C VAL A 458 14.59 25.08 -16.42
N ASP A 459 13.32 25.44 -16.46
CA ASP A 459 12.50 25.82 -15.31
C ASP A 459 13.13 26.89 -14.41
N GLY A 460 13.70 26.48 -13.29
CA GLY A 460 14.32 27.33 -12.28
C GLY A 460 15.84 27.20 -12.21
N THR A 461 16.46 26.57 -13.22
CA THR A 461 17.87 26.15 -13.15
C THR A 461 18.65 26.59 -14.37
N ILE A 462 19.82 27.18 -14.15
CA ILE A 462 20.83 27.41 -15.19
C ILE A 462 21.52 26.08 -15.49
N VAL A 463 21.63 25.75 -16.77
CA VAL A 463 22.21 24.47 -17.25
C VAL A 463 23.30 24.70 -18.30
N TRP A 464 23.66 25.97 -18.55
CA TRP A 464 24.67 26.37 -19.52
C TRP A 464 26.09 25.97 -19.09
N PRO A 465 26.90 25.31 -19.95
CA PRO A 465 28.24 24.86 -19.57
C PRO A 465 29.22 26.04 -19.47
N ALA A 466 29.99 26.08 -18.37
CA ALA A 466 30.98 27.14 -18.13
C ALA A 466 32.14 27.17 -19.16
N SER A 467 32.43 26.05 -19.82
CA SER A 467 33.54 25.92 -20.78
C SER A 467 33.31 26.63 -22.12
N GLU A 468 32.06 26.92 -22.50
CA GLU A 468 31.76 27.62 -23.76
C GLU A 468 31.92 29.15 -23.64
N ALA A 469 32.08 29.69 -22.43
CA ALA A 469 32.34 31.11 -22.21
C ALA A 469 33.81 31.52 -22.41
N ALA A 470 34.74 30.56 -22.46
CA ALA A 470 36.18 30.82 -22.55
C ALA A 470 36.71 30.95 -23.99
N ALA A 471 35.84 30.90 -24.99
CA ALA A 471 36.21 30.96 -26.40
C ALA A 471 35.81 32.29 -27.06
N HIS A 472 35.95 33.43 -26.37
CA HIS A 472 35.98 34.76 -27.00
C HIS A 472 36.84 35.74 -26.21
#